data_AF-A0A5C4XNQ8-F1
#
_entry.id   AF-A0A5C4XNQ8-F1
#
_cell.length_a   1.000
_cell.length_b   1.000
_cell.length_c   1.000
_cell.angle_alpha   90.00
_cell.angle_beta   90.00
_cell.angle_gamma   90.00
#
_symmetry.space_group_name_H-M   'P 1'
#
loop_
_entity.id
_entity.type
_entity.pdbx_description
1 polymer ?
#
loop_
_entity_poly.entity_id
_entity_poly.type
_entity_poly.pdbx_seq_one_letter_code
_entity_poly.pdbx_strand_id
1 'polypeptide(L)'
;MYFDTQISLDWQQRGMNARVLGLKIDANPVLPYVSGAQEAGEKDEWVQKAEAWSFGWCIEDASRSVGDRRDFFERFDPVPPLRETHQF
;
A
#
# COMPACT_ATOMS: atom_id res chain seq x y z
N MET A 1 -6.19 -0.38 -23.08
CA MET A 1 -4.84 0.01 -22.63
C MET A 1 -4.88 1.23 -21.70
N TYR A 2 -5.17 2.46 -22.15
CA TYR A 2 -5.16 3.64 -21.24
C TYR A 2 -6.28 3.62 -20.18
N PHE A 3 -7.49 3.17 -20.57
CA PHE A 3 -8.63 3.05 -19.66
C PHE A 3 -8.39 2.01 -18.56
N ASP A 4 -7.82 0.86 -18.91
CA ASP A 4 -7.55 -0.24 -17.96
C ASP A 4 -6.54 0.17 -16.89
N THR A 5 -5.51 0.94 -17.27
CA THR A 5 -4.54 1.51 -16.33
C THR A 5 -5.20 2.52 -15.40
N GLN A 6 -6.07 3.40 -15.91
CA GLN A 6 -6.75 4.39 -15.08
C GLN A 6 -7.69 3.73 -14.06
N ILE A 7 -8.40 2.67 -14.46
CA ILE A 7 -9.24 1.87 -13.57
C ILE A 7 -8.39 1.21 -12.49
N SER A 8 -7.25 0.62 -12.87
CA SER A 8 -6.33 -0.01 -11.92
C SER A 8 -5.79 0.98 -10.89
N LEU A 9 -5.39 2.18 -11.33
CA LEU A 9 -4.91 3.23 -10.44
C LEU A 9 -6.00 3.74 -9.48
N ASP A 10 -7.25 3.87 -9.95
CA ASP A 10 -8.38 4.24 -9.08
C ASP A 10 -8.60 3.19 -7.99
N TRP A 11 -8.56 1.90 -8.34
CA TRP A 11 -8.70 0.82 -7.37
C TRP A 11 -7.53 0.73 -6.39
N GLN A 12 -6.30 0.97 -6.84
CA GLN A 12 -5.14 1.08 -5.96
C GLN A 12 -5.30 2.24 -4.95
N GLN A 13 -5.73 3.42 -5.41
CA GLN A 13 -5.97 4.56 -4.52
C GLN A 13 -7.04 4.25 -3.47
N ARG A 14 -8.11 3.53 -3.86
CA ARG A 14 -9.14 3.06 -2.91
C ARG A 14 -8.58 2.09 -1.89
N GLY A 15 -7.70 1.18 -2.31
CA GLY A 15 -6.99 0.26 -1.41
C GLY A 15 -6.11 0.96 -0.39
N MET A 16 -5.31 1.94 -0.84
CA MET A 16 -4.51 2.79 0.04
C MET A 16 -5.39 3.51 1.05
N ASN A 17 -6.46 4.15 0.59
CA ASN A 17 -7.39 4.88 1.47
C ASN A 17 -8.04 3.96 2.51
N ALA A 18 -8.41 2.73 2.12
CA ALA A 18 -8.95 1.76 3.05
C ALA A 18 -7.95 1.41 4.17
N ARG A 19 -6.67 1.24 3.82
CA ARG A 19 -5.61 1.01 4.82
C ARG A 19 -5.43 2.21 5.75
N VAL A 20 -5.44 3.43 5.21
CA VAL A 20 -5.38 4.69 5.98
C VAL A 20 -6.53 4.76 6.99
N LEU A 21 -7.73 4.33 6.58
CA LEU A 21 -8.93 4.28 7.42
C LEU A 21 -8.93 3.12 8.43
N GLY A 22 -7.91 2.26 8.45
CA GLY A 22 -7.80 1.14 9.38
C GLY A 22 -8.62 -0.09 8.98
N LEU A 23 -9.13 -0.15 7.75
CA LEU A 23 -9.78 -1.35 7.24
C LEU A 23 -8.75 -2.45 7.03
N LYS A 24 -9.16 -3.68 7.32
CA LYS A 24 -8.35 -4.89 7.09
C LYS A 24 -8.33 -5.24 5.60
N ILE A 25 -7.32 -6.01 5.18
CA ILE A 25 -7.18 -6.43 3.79
C ILE A 25 -8.33 -7.34 3.31
N ASP A 26 -8.98 -8.07 4.22
CA ASP A 26 -10.16 -8.88 3.93
C ASP A 26 -11.45 -8.06 3.73
N ALA A 27 -11.41 -6.75 4.00
CA ALA A 27 -12.52 -5.83 3.73
C ALA A 27 -12.56 -5.32 2.27
N ASN A 28 -11.85 -5.98 1.36
CA ASN A 28 -11.85 -5.63 -0.06
C ASN A 28 -13.29 -5.71 -0.62
N PRO A 29 -13.87 -4.57 -1.05
CA PRO A 29 -15.27 -4.51 -1.45
C PRO A 29 -15.55 -5.21 -2.79
N VAL A 30 -14.52 -5.63 -3.52
CA VAL A 30 -14.64 -6.27 -4.83
C VAL A 30 -14.87 -7.78 -4.71
N LEU A 31 -14.44 -8.41 -3.60
CA LEU A 31 -14.51 -9.86 -3.41
C LEU A 31 -15.91 -10.48 -3.60
N PRO A 32 -17.01 -9.83 -3.17
CA PRO A 32 -18.36 -10.36 -3.43
C PRO A 32 -18.67 -10.48 -4.94
N TYR A 33 -18.19 -9.54 -5.75
CA TYR A 33 -18.42 -9.54 -7.21
C TYR A 33 -17.59 -10.61 -7.93
N VAL A 34 -16.35 -10.84 -7.47
CA VAL A 34 -15.52 -11.96 -7.96
C VAL A 34 -16.21 -13.30 -7.73
N SER A 35 -16.85 -13.44 -6.57
CA SER A 35 -17.56 -14.68 -6.19
C SER A 35 -18.90 -14.86 -6.91
N GLY A 36 -19.56 -13.74 -7.27
CA GLY A 36 -20.87 -13.73 -7.92
C GLY A 36 -20.84 -13.82 -9.45
N ALA A 37 -19.71 -13.50 -10.09
CA ALA A 37 -19.57 -13.50 -11.55
C ALA A 37 -19.87 -14.87 -12.17
N GLN A 38 -20.75 -14.90 -13.17
CA GLN A 38 -21.14 -16.13 -13.88
C GLN A 38 -20.34 -16.32 -15.16
N GLU A 39 -19.88 -15.24 -15.78
CA GLU A 39 -19.13 -15.26 -17.02
C GLU A 39 -17.62 -15.09 -16.78
N ALA A 40 -16.80 -15.78 -17.58
CA ALA A 40 -15.34 -15.74 -17.42
C ALA A 40 -14.76 -14.34 -17.63
N GLY A 41 -15.22 -13.60 -18.66
CA GLY A 41 -14.73 -12.24 -18.93
C GLY A 41 -15.11 -11.25 -17.82
N GLU A 42 -16.33 -11.34 -17.31
CA GLU A 42 -16.78 -10.55 -16.16
C GLU A 42 -15.93 -10.85 -14.91
N LYS A 43 -15.65 -12.14 -14.66
CA LYS A 43 -14.83 -12.57 -13.54
C LYS A 43 -13.42 -11.99 -13.61
N ASP A 44 -12.79 -11.99 -14.79
CA ASP A 44 -11.45 -11.45 -14.98
C ASP A 44 -11.39 -9.94 -14.69
N GLU A 45 -12.42 -9.18 -15.07
CA GLU A 45 -12.51 -7.76 -14.72
C GLU A 45 -12.63 -7.54 -13.20
N TRP A 46 -13.44 -8.35 -12.51
CA TRP A 46 -13.58 -8.24 -11.06
C TRP A 46 -12.30 -8.65 -10.33
N VAL A 47 -11.61 -9.68 -10.81
CA VAL A 47 -10.30 -10.10 -10.26
C VAL A 47 -9.28 -8.98 -10.38
N GLN A 48 -9.16 -8.35 -11.56
CA GLN A 48 -8.21 -7.24 -11.75
C GLN A 48 -8.47 -6.08 -10.80
N LYS A 49 -9.75 -5.71 -10.60
CA LYS A 49 -10.14 -4.64 -9.65
C LYS A 49 -9.84 -5.05 -8.21
N ALA A 50 -10.08 -6.30 -7.84
CA ALA A 50 -9.78 -6.84 -6.51
C ALA A 50 -8.26 -6.84 -6.23
N GLU A 51 -7.46 -7.29 -7.19
CA GLU A 51 -6.00 -7.29 -7.10
C GLU A 51 -5.44 -5.87 -7.00
N ALA A 52 -5.93 -4.93 -7.82
CA ALA A 52 -5.53 -3.53 -7.78
C ALA A 52 -5.83 -2.89 -6.40
N TRP A 53 -7.01 -3.16 -5.84
CA TRP A 53 -7.34 -2.70 -4.48
C TRP A 53 -6.39 -3.28 -3.43
N SER A 54 -6.17 -4.60 -3.45
CA SER A 54 -5.29 -5.26 -2.49
C SER A 54 -3.85 -4.77 -2.61
N PHE A 55 -3.38 -4.50 -3.83
CA PHE A 55 -2.06 -3.95 -4.08
C PHE A 55 -1.88 -2.56 -3.47
N GLY A 56 -2.86 -1.65 -3.66
CA GLY A 56 -2.85 -0.34 -3.03
C GLY A 56 -2.85 -0.41 -1.50
N TRP A 57 -3.66 -1.31 -0.93
CA TRP A 57 -3.67 -1.55 0.52
C TRP A 57 -2.28 -1.97 1.03
N CYS A 58 -1.61 -2.91 0.35
CA CYS A 58 -0.29 -3.40 0.71
C CYS A 58 0.81 -2.34 0.60
N ILE A 59 0.74 -1.46 -0.39
CA ILE A 59 1.68 -0.32 -0.51
C ILE A 59 1.60 0.56 0.73
N GLU A 60 0.39 0.94 1.13
CA GLU A 60 0.18 1.81 2.29
C GLU A 60 0.56 1.13 3.61
N ASP A 61 0.35 -0.18 3.74
CA ASP A 61 0.77 -0.92 4.93
C ASP A 61 2.31 -1.02 5.02
N ALA A 62 2.96 -1.29 3.89
CA ALA A 62 4.43 -1.35 3.80
C ALA A 62 5.09 0.02 4.05
N SER A 63 4.46 1.12 3.63
CA SER A 63 5.02 2.47 3.83
C SER A 63 5.11 2.85 5.32
N ARG A 64 4.17 2.33 6.13
CA ARG A 64 4.11 2.58 7.58
C ARG A 64 5.18 1.83 8.37
N SER A 65 5.54 0.62 7.92
CA SER A 65 6.59 -0.18 8.55
C SER A 65 8.00 0.37 8.32
N VAL A 66 8.18 1.32 7.39
CA VAL A 66 9.44 2.08 7.21
C VAL A 66 9.64 3.15 8.29
N GLY A 67 8.57 3.68 8.87
CA GLY A 67 8.63 4.64 9.99
C GLY A 67 9.28 4.04 11.24
N ASP A 68 8.88 2.83 11.61
CA ASP A 68 9.39 2.08 12.76
C ASP A 68 10.90 1.74 12.63
N ARG A 69 11.39 1.56 11.39
CA ARG A 69 12.81 1.30 11.14
C ARG A 69 13.69 2.55 11.34
N ARG A 70 13.17 3.77 11.18
CA ARG A 70 13.94 4.99 11.43
C ARG A 70 14.20 5.19 12.92
N ASP A 71 13.22 4.88 13.77
CA ASP A 71 13.40 4.87 15.23
C ASP A 71 14.43 3.82 15.67
N PHE A 72 14.51 2.69 14.96
CA PHE A 72 15.54 1.68 15.21
C PHE A 72 16.96 2.20 14.87
N PHE A 73 17.15 2.82 13.71
CA PHE A 73 18.46 3.37 13.35
C PHE A 73 18.89 4.54 14.25
N GLU A 74 17.97 5.44 14.62
CA GLU A 74 18.29 6.56 15.53
C GLU A 74 18.62 6.10 16.96
N ARG A 75 18.02 5.01 17.46
CA ARG A 75 18.33 4.48 18.80
C ARG A 75 19.65 3.72 18.87
N PHE A 76 20.05 3.04 17.79
CA PHE A 76 21.16 2.09 17.82
C PHE A 76 22.44 2.58 17.12
N ASP A 77 22.38 3.60 16.27
CA ASP A 77 23.54 4.29 15.69
C ASP A 77 23.49 5.80 15.97
N PRO A 78 23.75 6.25 17.21
CA PRO A 78 23.87 7.68 17.47
C PRO A 78 25.06 8.22 16.67
N VAL A 79 24.77 9.12 15.71
CA VAL A 79 25.82 9.90 15.03
C VAL A 79 26.63 10.60 16.13
N PRO A 80 27.93 10.29 16.30
CA PRO A 80 28.72 10.95 17.31
C PRO A 80 28.74 12.45 16.99
N PRO A 81 28.61 13.35 17.99
CA PRO A 81 28.75 14.77 17.73
C PRO A 81 30.11 15.00 17.09
N LEU A 82 30.11 15.59 15.89
CA LEU A 82 31.31 16.07 15.22
C LEU A 82 32.06 16.95 16.22
N ARG A 83 33.20 16.48 16.70
CA ARG A 83 34.07 17.29 17.56
C ARG A 83 34.49 18.49 16.74
N GLU A 84 33.94 19.65 17.07
CA GLU A 84 34.43 20.93 16.58
C GLU A 84 35.90 21.02 16.97
N THR A 85 36.78 20.83 15.99
CA THR A 85 38.20 21.10 16.16
C THR A 85 38.35 22.60 16.29
N HIS A 86 38.35 23.11 17.52
CA HIS A 86 38.95 24.40 17.83
C HIS A 86 40.44 24.28 17.53
N GLN A 87 40.83 24.79 16.35
CA GLN A 87 42.23 25.08 16.04
C GLN A 87 42.57 26.40 16.74
N PHE A 88 43.59 26.36 17.60
CA PHE A 88 44.28 27.51 18.15
C PHE A 88 45.20 28.15 17.10
#